data_AF-A0A7R9KNN8-F1
#
_entry.id   AF-A0A7R9KNN8-F1
#
_cell.length_a   1.000
_cell.length_b   1.000
_cell.length_c   1.000
_cell.angle_alpha   90.00
_cell.angle_beta   90.00
_cell.angle_gamma   90.00
#
_symmetry.space_group_name_H-M   'P 1'
#
loop_
_entity.id
_entity.type
_entity.pdbx_description
1 polymer ?
#
loop_
_entity_poly.entity_id
_entity_poly.type
_entity_poly.pdbx_seq_one_letter_code
_entity_poly.pdbx_strand_id
1 'polypeptide(L)'
;MYEKHIPVRSCPESIHSCSCPVPVTNAKIFSGPVLSGTGHAKIDSGLVLFLYRIRKIQDSGLYLQRLTWPIFTKDNAPETNDEKNNYGQHPFYTVLESNGNSHGILLLNSNAMEYTLMPAPAMSVKTIGGILDFFVFIGDNPEHVIQLYTSLIGRTFMPSFWAFGFQLSKWNYKDLNEVKATVERQIKHQIPYVRPDCH
;
A
#
# COMPACT_ATOMS: atom_id res chain seq x y z
N MET A 1 0.46 20.20 -38.00
CA MET A 1 0.79 21.23 -37.00
C MET A 1 -0.53 21.82 -36.54
N TYR A 2 -1.13 21.23 -35.50
CA TYR A 2 -2.42 21.63 -34.91
C TYR A 2 -2.18 21.76 -33.41
N GLU A 3 -2.12 23.00 -32.92
CA GLU A 3 -1.90 23.32 -31.52
C GLU A 3 -3.25 23.72 -30.94
N LYS A 4 -3.92 22.79 -30.23
CA LYS A 4 -5.15 23.09 -29.48
C LYS A 4 -4.74 23.55 -28.08
N HIS A 5 -4.93 24.83 -27.81
CA HIS A 5 -4.99 25.36 -26.45
C HIS A 5 -6.11 24.67 -25.66
N ILE A 6 -5.75 24.02 -24.55
CA ILE A 6 -6.68 23.46 -23.58
C ILE A 6 -6.88 24.53 -22.49
N PRO A 7 -8.12 25.00 -22.22
CA PRO A 7 -8.36 26.01 -21.21
C PRO A 7 -8.23 25.43 -19.80
N VAL A 8 -7.43 26.08 -18.95
CA VAL A 8 -7.34 25.82 -17.52
C VAL A 8 -8.66 26.24 -16.87
N ARG A 9 -9.45 25.28 -16.38
CA ARG A 9 -10.65 25.58 -15.59
C ARG A 9 -10.23 26.18 -14.24
N SER A 10 -10.63 27.42 -14.00
CA SER A 10 -10.62 28.05 -12.69
C SER A 10 -11.63 27.36 -11.76
N CYS A 11 -11.19 27.02 -10.55
CA CYS A 11 -12.05 26.51 -9.49
C CYS A 11 -12.83 27.70 -8.86
N PRO A 12 -14.09 27.54 -8.43
CA PRO A 12 -14.85 28.64 -7.83
C PRO A 12 -14.34 28.97 -6.41
N GLU A 13 -14.09 30.26 -6.16
CA GLU A 13 -13.83 30.84 -4.84
C GLU A 13 -15.08 30.78 -3.96
N SER A 14 -15.17 29.84 -3.01
CA SER A 14 -15.99 30.00 -1.79
C SER A 14 -15.91 28.81 -0.83
N ILE A 15 -14.78 28.61 -0.14
CA ILE A 15 -14.77 28.01 1.21
C ILE A 15 -13.65 28.71 1.99
N HIS A 16 -14.02 29.70 2.81
CA HIS A 16 -13.16 30.16 3.90
C HIS A 16 -13.01 29.01 4.91
N SER A 17 -11.90 28.28 4.83
CA SER A 17 -11.43 27.42 5.92
C SER A 17 -9.91 27.41 5.92
N CYS A 18 -9.33 28.17 6.87
CA CYS A 18 -7.94 28.14 7.33
C CYS A 18 -6.91 27.60 6.33
N SER A 19 -6.40 28.48 5.47
CA SER A 19 -5.08 28.28 4.88
C SER A 19 -4.03 28.44 5.98
N CYS A 20 -3.77 27.36 6.73
CA CYS A 20 -2.48 27.24 7.38
C CYS A 20 -1.45 27.11 6.25
N PRO A 21 -0.40 27.95 6.19
CA PRO A 21 0.70 27.67 5.29
C PRO A 21 1.29 26.33 5.73
N VAL A 22 1.08 25.27 4.92
CA VAL A 22 1.79 24.01 5.12
C VAL A 22 3.27 24.40 5.04
N PRO A 23 4.06 24.23 6.12
CA PRO A 23 5.47 24.53 6.05
C PRO A 23 6.05 23.52 5.06
N VAL A 24 6.39 23.99 3.86
CA VAL A 24 7.17 23.22 2.89
C VAL A 24 8.54 23.04 3.53
N THR A 25 8.69 21.99 4.32
CA THR A 25 9.99 21.57 4.82
C THR A 25 10.81 21.18 3.60
N ASN A 26 12.07 21.63 3.53
CA ASN A 26 13.03 21.25 2.50
C ASN A 26 13.46 19.76 2.64
N ALA A 27 12.49 18.86 2.85
CA ALA A 27 12.71 17.43 2.97
C ALA A 27 13.05 16.86 1.59
N LYS A 28 14.24 16.26 1.48
CA LYS A 28 14.71 15.67 0.23
C LYS A 28 14.12 14.27 0.08
N ILE A 29 13.06 14.16 -0.72
CA ILE A 29 12.30 12.91 -0.94
C ILE A 29 13.11 11.90 -1.76
N PHE A 30 13.76 12.36 -2.83
CA PHE A 30 14.63 11.53 -3.67
C PHE A 30 16.06 12.05 -3.63
N SER A 31 17.01 11.15 -3.39
CA SER A 31 18.43 11.49 -3.45
C SER A 31 19.25 10.26 -3.79
N GLY A 32 19.68 10.17 -5.05
CA GLY A 32 20.49 9.08 -5.52
C GLY A 32 20.64 9.08 -7.04
N PRO A 33 21.60 8.32 -7.58
CA PRO A 33 21.70 8.12 -9.02
C PRO A 33 20.52 7.30 -9.52
N VAL A 34 19.94 7.73 -10.65
CA VAL A 34 18.99 6.93 -11.42
C VAL A 34 19.79 6.16 -12.46
N LEU A 35 19.82 4.84 -12.35
CA LEU A 35 20.40 3.98 -13.38
C LEU A 35 19.25 3.39 -14.19
N SER A 36 19.26 3.59 -15.50
CA SER A 36 18.27 3.05 -16.42
C SER A 36 19.00 2.37 -17.58
N GLY A 37 18.92 1.04 -17.64
CA GLY A 37 19.43 0.21 -18.72
C GLY A 37 18.31 -0.67 -19.29
N THR A 38 18.55 -1.28 -20.45
CA THR A 38 17.60 -2.25 -21.04
C THR A 38 17.40 -3.42 -20.07
N GLY A 39 16.23 -3.48 -19.44
CA GLY A 39 15.86 -4.55 -18.51
C GLY A 39 16.22 -4.32 -17.04
N HIS A 40 16.78 -3.17 -16.67
CA HIS A 40 17.06 -2.84 -15.26
C HIS A 40 16.97 -1.35 -15.00
N ALA A 41 16.18 -0.94 -14.01
CA ALA A 41 16.22 0.42 -13.48
C ALA A 41 16.40 0.40 -11.96
N LYS A 42 17.29 1.24 -11.43
CA LYS A 42 17.60 1.38 -9.99
C LYS A 42 17.45 2.82 -9.54
N ILE A 43 16.76 3.04 -8.43
CA ILE A 43 16.62 4.36 -7.78
C ILE A 43 16.90 4.23 -6.30
N ASP A 44 17.75 5.11 -5.77
CA ASP A 44 18.02 5.27 -4.34
C ASP A 44 17.30 6.53 -3.80
N SER A 45 16.49 6.37 -2.75
CA SER A 45 15.91 7.48 -1.95
C SER A 45 16.71 7.62 -0.65
N GLY A 46 16.83 8.83 -0.07
CA GLY A 46 17.78 9.10 1.03
C GLY A 46 17.20 9.54 2.36
N LEU A 47 15.90 9.33 2.60
CA LEU A 47 15.36 9.41 3.95
C LEU A 47 14.07 8.59 4.05
N VAL A 48 14.15 7.44 4.71
CA VAL A 48 12.98 6.59 4.98
C VAL A 48 12.99 6.27 6.47
N LEU A 49 12.14 6.92 7.25
CA LEU A 49 12.10 6.74 8.71
C LEU A 49 10.97 5.83 9.20
N PHE A 50 9.89 5.62 8.44
CA PHE A 50 8.82 4.69 8.86
C PHE A 50 8.04 4.13 7.67
N LEU A 51 8.16 2.82 7.41
CA LEU A 51 7.43 2.13 6.33
C LEU A 51 6.23 1.35 6.88
N TYR A 52 5.01 1.82 6.64
CA TYR A 52 3.81 1.18 7.21
C TYR A 52 3.39 -0.13 6.52
N ARG A 53 3.95 -0.45 5.35
CA ARG A 53 3.63 -1.69 4.59
C ARG A 53 4.72 -2.77 4.69
N ILE A 54 5.91 -2.43 5.17
CA ILE A 54 7.04 -3.36 5.36
C ILE A 54 7.52 -3.23 6.81
N ARG A 55 6.75 -3.79 7.76
CA ARG A 55 6.94 -3.75 9.23
C ARG A 55 7.16 -2.35 9.85
N LYS A 56 6.76 -2.17 11.11
CA LYS A 56 7.35 -1.09 11.93
C LYS A 56 8.83 -1.41 12.14
N ILE A 57 9.73 -0.68 11.47
CA ILE A 57 11.18 -0.90 11.52
C ILE A 57 11.84 -0.21 12.73
N GLN A 58 11.18 0.81 13.30
CA GLN A 58 11.70 1.60 14.43
C GLN A 58 11.82 0.79 15.74
N ASP A 59 10.94 -0.19 15.98
CA ASP A 59 10.89 -0.93 17.26
C ASP A 59 11.71 -2.24 17.27
N SER A 60 12.29 -2.65 16.13
CA SER A 60 12.85 -4.00 15.96
C SER A 60 14.38 -4.09 15.84
N GLY A 61 15.12 -2.98 15.98
CA GLY A 61 16.59 -2.99 15.83
C GLY A 61 17.10 -3.36 14.43
N LEU A 62 16.20 -3.45 13.44
CA LEU A 62 16.47 -3.87 12.05
C LEU A 62 17.13 -2.79 11.18
N TYR A 63 17.29 -1.58 11.70
CA TYR A 63 17.93 -0.45 11.00
C TYR A 63 19.38 -0.70 10.58
N LEU A 64 20.03 -1.73 11.15
CA LEU A 64 21.43 -2.05 10.89
C LEU A 64 21.61 -3.16 9.84
N GLN A 65 20.54 -3.79 9.37
CA GLN A 65 20.61 -4.92 8.44
C GLN A 65 20.03 -4.56 7.08
N ARG A 66 20.72 -5.00 6.02
CA ARG A 66 20.23 -4.90 4.65
C ARG A 66 19.11 -5.92 4.45
N LEU A 67 17.89 -5.44 4.28
CA LEU A 67 16.72 -6.28 4.03
C LEU A 67 16.25 -6.10 2.59
N THR A 68 15.87 -7.20 1.94
CA THR A 68 15.49 -7.19 0.54
C THR A 68 14.19 -7.96 0.34
N TRP A 69 13.22 -7.33 -0.31
CA TRP A 69 11.92 -7.90 -0.60
C TRP A 69 11.68 -8.01 -2.10
N PRO A 70 11.54 -9.22 -2.65
CA PRO A 70 11.07 -9.40 -4.00
C PRO A 70 9.55 -9.15 -4.07
N ILE A 71 9.13 -8.34 -5.02
CA ILE A 71 7.73 -8.06 -5.31
C ILE A 71 7.41 -8.60 -6.70
N PHE A 72 6.70 -9.73 -6.70
CA PHE A 72 6.11 -10.34 -7.88
C PHE A 72 5.03 -11.31 -7.42
N THR A 73 3.89 -11.37 -8.10
CA THR A 73 2.78 -12.25 -7.68
C THR A 73 3.19 -13.72 -7.78
N LYS A 74 3.13 -14.45 -6.67
CA LYS A 74 3.38 -15.90 -6.63
C LYS A 74 2.47 -16.57 -5.60
N ASP A 75 2.03 -17.78 -5.93
CA ASP A 75 1.34 -18.67 -4.99
C ASP A 75 2.36 -19.24 -3.99
N ASN A 76 2.58 -18.50 -2.92
CA ASN A 76 3.36 -18.91 -1.77
C ASN A 76 2.51 -18.68 -0.53
N ALA A 77 2.54 -19.64 0.40
CA ALA A 77 1.99 -19.41 1.74
C ALA A 77 2.80 -18.31 2.46
N PRO A 78 2.14 -17.43 3.24
CA PRO A 78 2.84 -16.41 4.01
C PRO A 78 3.70 -17.09 5.08
N GLU A 79 5.01 -16.84 5.05
CA GLU A 79 5.97 -17.34 6.03
C GLU A 79 6.43 -16.20 6.96
N THR A 80 6.64 -16.51 8.24
CA THR A 80 7.02 -15.54 9.30
C THR A 80 8.28 -14.72 8.97
N ASN A 81 9.16 -15.26 8.12
CA ASN A 81 10.42 -14.64 7.75
C ASN A 81 10.36 -13.74 6.50
N ASP A 82 9.17 -13.52 5.91
CA ASP A 82 8.79 -12.41 4.98
C ASP A 82 9.73 -12.06 3.80
N GLU A 83 10.76 -12.85 3.47
CA GLU A 83 11.66 -12.61 2.33
C GLU A 83 11.13 -13.20 1.01
N LYS A 84 9.96 -13.84 1.04
CA LYS A 84 9.33 -14.45 -0.14
C LYS A 84 8.24 -13.55 -0.69
N ASN A 85 8.15 -13.54 -2.01
CA ASN A 85 7.07 -12.87 -2.71
C ASN A 85 5.75 -13.64 -2.54
N ASN A 86 4.63 -12.93 -2.38
CA ASN A 86 3.32 -13.52 -2.09
C ASN A 86 2.32 -13.22 -3.23
N TYR A 87 1.03 -13.48 -2.98
CA TYR A 87 -0.06 -13.37 -3.94
C TYR A 87 -0.20 -11.99 -4.60
N GLY A 88 0.12 -10.92 -3.88
CA GLY A 88 -0.13 -9.55 -4.31
C GLY A 88 1.14 -8.74 -4.50
N GLN A 89 1.12 -7.86 -5.50
CA GLN A 89 2.13 -6.84 -5.72
C GLN A 89 1.51 -5.46 -5.51
N HIS A 90 2.17 -4.64 -4.71
CA HIS A 90 1.72 -3.27 -4.47
C HIS A 90 2.91 -2.38 -4.11
N PRO A 91 3.49 -1.72 -5.13
CA PRO A 91 4.68 -0.88 -4.99
C PRO A 91 4.37 0.51 -4.45
N PHE A 92 3.81 0.56 -3.25
CA PHE A 92 3.51 1.80 -2.53
C PHE A 92 4.05 1.73 -1.11
N TYR A 93 4.69 2.80 -0.69
CA TYR A 93 5.15 2.98 0.66
C TYR A 93 4.91 4.40 1.14
N THR A 94 4.69 4.53 2.43
CA THR A 94 4.61 5.81 3.13
C THR A 94 5.83 5.95 4.01
N VAL A 95 6.28 7.18 4.19
CA VAL A 95 7.36 7.57 5.09
C VAL A 95 6.79 8.59 6.06
N LEU A 96 6.99 8.37 7.36
CA LEU A 96 6.76 9.38 8.38
C LEU A 96 8.06 10.15 8.61
N GLU A 97 7.98 11.47 8.66
CA GLU A 97 9.10 12.34 8.97
C GLU A 97 9.16 12.65 10.47
N SER A 98 10.31 13.12 10.95
CA SER A 98 10.50 13.50 12.37
C SER A 98 9.51 14.54 12.87
N ASN A 99 8.96 15.34 11.96
CA ASN A 99 8.09 16.48 12.26
C ASN A 99 6.60 16.07 12.36
N GLY A 100 6.28 14.78 12.21
CA GLY A 100 4.90 14.27 12.16
C GLY A 100 4.28 14.30 10.76
N ASN A 101 4.84 15.10 9.85
CA ASN A 101 4.49 15.08 8.43
C ASN A 101 4.75 13.71 7.80
N SER A 102 4.04 13.40 6.72
CA SER A 102 4.20 12.15 6.01
C SER A 102 4.18 12.35 4.50
N HIS A 103 4.88 11.48 3.80
CA HIS A 103 4.79 11.42 2.34
C HIS A 103 4.62 9.96 1.89
N GLY A 104 3.90 9.77 0.80
CA GLY A 104 3.68 8.48 0.15
C GLY A 104 4.29 8.48 -1.24
N ILE A 105 4.88 7.36 -1.64
CA ILE A 105 5.43 7.18 -2.98
C ILE A 105 4.83 5.90 -3.55
N LEU A 106 4.16 6.03 -4.70
CA LEU A 106 3.70 4.93 -5.52
C LEU A 106 4.60 4.85 -6.76
N LEU A 107 5.19 3.69 -7.01
CA LEU A 107 5.81 3.38 -8.29
C LEU A 107 4.79 2.62 -9.14
N LEU A 108 4.21 3.27 -10.15
CA LEU A 108 3.22 2.64 -11.03
C LEU A 108 3.93 1.73 -12.05
N ASN A 109 4.33 0.55 -11.58
CA ASN A 109 4.99 -0.44 -12.41
C ASN A 109 4.54 -1.86 -11.99
N SER A 110 4.21 -2.70 -12.98
CA SER A 110 3.74 -4.07 -12.80
C SER A 110 4.81 -5.13 -13.02
N ASN A 111 6.01 -4.74 -13.43
CA ASN A 111 7.11 -5.67 -13.65
C ASN A 111 7.63 -6.21 -12.32
N ALA A 112 8.34 -7.34 -12.40
CA ALA A 112 9.05 -7.89 -11.25
C ALA A 112 10.06 -6.86 -10.73
N MET A 113 10.00 -6.63 -9.43
CA MET A 113 10.78 -5.59 -8.77
C MET A 113 11.28 -6.06 -7.41
N GLU A 114 12.31 -5.39 -6.91
CA GLU A 114 13.00 -5.69 -5.67
C GLU A 114 13.17 -4.39 -4.88
N TYR A 115 12.76 -4.41 -3.61
CA TYR A 115 12.95 -3.30 -2.68
C TYR A 115 14.03 -3.70 -1.68
N THR A 116 15.13 -2.95 -1.68
CA THR A 116 16.23 -3.16 -0.73
C THR A 116 16.32 -1.97 0.21
N LEU A 117 16.18 -2.22 1.50
CA LEU A 117 16.54 -1.27 2.54
C LEU A 117 18.03 -1.36 2.83
N MET A 118 18.66 -0.19 2.84
CA MET A 118 20.06 -0.04 3.22
C MET A 118 20.17 0.31 4.71
N PRO A 119 21.32 0.08 5.36
CA PRO A 119 21.55 0.45 6.77
C PRO A 119 21.59 1.97 7.00
N ALA A 120 21.92 2.76 5.98
CA ALA A 120 21.64 4.20 5.96
C ALA A 120 20.15 4.41 5.65
N PRO A 121 19.49 5.53 6.04
CA PRO A 121 18.06 5.76 5.83
C PRO A 121 17.73 5.93 4.34
N ALA A 122 17.86 4.85 3.58
CA ALA A 122 17.85 4.85 2.15
C ALA A 122 17.27 3.55 1.63
N MET A 123 16.48 3.67 0.55
CA MET A 123 15.83 2.54 -0.09
C MET A 123 16.16 2.51 -1.57
N SER A 124 16.63 1.36 -2.02
CA SER A 124 16.90 1.05 -3.42
C SER A 124 15.71 0.29 -3.99
N VAL A 125 15.06 0.82 -5.02
CA VAL A 125 14.07 0.10 -5.81
C VAL A 125 14.71 -0.35 -7.12
N LYS A 126 14.61 -1.63 -7.43
CA LYS A 126 15.03 -2.19 -8.71
C LYS A 126 13.84 -2.79 -9.46
N THR A 127 13.70 -2.51 -10.74
CA THR A 127 12.71 -3.17 -11.61
C THR A 127 13.40 -3.83 -12.80
N ILE A 128 12.85 -4.95 -13.29
CA ILE A 128 13.34 -5.67 -14.48
C ILE A 128 12.83 -5.03 -15.79
N GLY A 129 11.97 -4.00 -15.71
CA GLY A 129 11.55 -3.26 -16.91
C GLY A 129 10.39 -2.32 -16.67
N GLY A 130 9.78 -1.89 -17.77
CA GLY A 130 8.73 -0.87 -17.76
C GLY A 130 9.28 0.54 -17.63
N ILE A 131 8.38 1.49 -17.42
CA ILE A 131 8.71 2.90 -17.20
C ILE A 131 8.74 3.14 -15.69
N LEU A 132 9.60 4.05 -15.27
CA LEU A 132 9.65 4.55 -13.90
C LEU A 132 8.65 5.70 -13.75
N ASP A 133 7.41 5.35 -13.40
CA ASP A 133 6.34 6.33 -13.17
C ASP A 133 6.05 6.46 -11.67
N PHE A 134 6.33 7.63 -11.10
CA PHE A 134 6.22 7.87 -9.66
C PHE A 134 5.13 8.89 -9.35
N PHE A 135 4.25 8.53 -8.41
CA PHE A 135 3.32 9.45 -7.79
C PHE A 135 3.77 9.72 -6.36
N VAL A 136 3.96 11.00 -6.05
CA VAL A 136 4.33 11.47 -4.72
C VAL A 136 3.12 12.14 -4.09
N PHE A 137 2.76 11.68 -2.91
CA PHE A 137 1.67 12.20 -2.10
C PHE A 137 2.29 12.87 -0.87
N ILE A 138 1.94 14.13 -0.62
CA ILE A 138 2.47 14.89 0.51
C ILE A 138 1.28 15.24 1.40
N GLY A 139 1.36 14.92 2.69
CA GLY A 139 0.29 15.21 3.62
C GLY A 139 0.80 15.39 5.05
N ASP A 140 0.17 16.31 5.77
CA ASP A 140 0.52 16.64 7.15
C ASP A 140 0.33 15.46 8.12
N ASN A 141 -0.50 14.48 7.73
CA ASN A 141 -0.78 13.27 8.50
C ASN A 141 -0.76 12.04 7.59
N PRO A 142 -0.39 10.85 8.10
CA PRO A 142 -0.36 9.60 7.31
C PRO A 142 -1.74 9.25 6.74
N GLU A 143 -2.81 9.55 7.47
CA GLU A 143 -4.18 9.36 6.98
C GLU A 143 -4.48 10.21 5.75
N HIS A 144 -4.01 11.46 5.72
CA HIS A 144 -4.18 12.36 4.58
C HIS A 144 -3.43 11.83 3.35
N VAL A 145 -2.22 11.30 3.53
CA VAL A 145 -1.48 10.63 2.45
C VAL A 145 -2.26 9.44 1.88
N ILE A 146 -2.86 8.61 2.73
CA ILE A 146 -3.69 7.48 2.27
C ILE A 146 -4.98 7.96 1.58
N GLN A 147 -5.59 9.06 2.03
CA GLN A 147 -6.74 9.65 1.35
C GLN A 147 -6.37 10.14 -0.06
N LEU A 148 -5.23 10.81 -0.21
CA LEU A 148 -4.72 11.23 -1.52
C LEU A 148 -4.39 10.02 -2.40
N TYR A 149 -3.74 9.01 -1.84
CA TYR A 149 -3.42 7.76 -2.53
C TYR A 149 -4.67 7.06 -3.06
N THR A 150 -5.68 6.84 -2.20
CA THR A 150 -6.95 6.20 -2.57
C THR A 150 -7.80 7.05 -3.51
N SER A 151 -7.62 8.38 -3.52
CA SER A 151 -8.26 9.24 -4.53
C SER A 151 -7.73 9.00 -5.93
N LEU A 152 -6.45 8.61 -6.07
CA LEU A 152 -5.83 8.30 -7.36
C LEU A 152 -6.17 6.88 -7.84
N ILE A 153 -5.98 5.87 -6.98
CA ILE A 153 -6.15 4.46 -7.36
C ILE A 153 -7.62 3.98 -7.30
N GLY A 154 -8.50 4.75 -6.66
CA GLY A 154 -9.86 4.37 -6.36
C GLY A 154 -10.08 4.08 -4.88
N ARG A 155 -11.21 4.57 -4.35
CA ARG A 155 -11.63 4.29 -2.98
C ARG A 155 -12.12 2.86 -2.85
N THR A 156 -11.92 2.26 -1.69
CA THR A 156 -12.41 0.92 -1.39
C THR A 156 -13.93 0.84 -1.59
N PHE A 157 -14.40 -0.26 -2.20
CA PHE A 157 -15.82 -0.50 -2.35
C PHE A 157 -16.49 -0.64 -0.98
N MET A 158 -17.74 -0.22 -0.86
CA MET A 158 -18.54 -0.46 0.34
C MET A 158 -19.10 -1.89 0.28
N PRO A 159 -18.65 -2.84 1.13
CA PRO A 159 -19.24 -4.17 1.17
C PRO A 159 -20.66 -4.11 1.75
N SER A 160 -21.47 -5.12 1.45
CA SER A 160 -22.79 -5.29 2.05
C SER A 160 -22.71 -5.49 3.56
N PHE A 161 -23.75 -5.07 4.28
CA PHE A 161 -23.78 -5.18 5.75
C PHE A 161 -23.53 -6.61 6.25
N TRP A 162 -24.10 -7.60 5.55
CA TRP A 162 -23.97 -9.01 5.89
C TRP A 162 -22.54 -9.54 5.71
N ALA A 163 -21.67 -8.91 4.92
CA ALA A 163 -20.29 -9.36 4.73
C ALA A 163 -19.41 -9.14 5.97
N PHE A 164 -19.79 -8.22 6.87
CA PHE A 164 -19.05 -7.90 8.08
C PHE A 164 -19.24 -8.89 9.23
N GLY A 165 -20.25 -9.76 9.14
CA GLY A 165 -20.43 -10.77 10.18
C GLY A 165 -19.51 -11.98 9.98
N PHE A 166 -19.56 -12.89 10.94
CA PHE A 166 -18.67 -14.04 10.98
C PHE A 166 -18.89 -15.00 9.80
N GLN A 167 -17.79 -15.36 9.13
CA GLN A 167 -17.77 -16.25 7.96
C GLN A 167 -17.11 -17.57 8.34
N LEU A 168 -17.73 -18.69 7.94
CA LEU A 168 -17.19 -20.03 8.12
C LEU A 168 -16.96 -20.67 6.77
N SER A 169 -15.74 -21.14 6.56
CA SER A 169 -15.36 -21.91 5.39
C SER A 169 -14.29 -22.92 5.77
N LYS A 170 -14.26 -24.03 5.03
CA LYS A 170 -13.27 -25.09 5.19
C LYS A 170 -13.04 -25.70 3.82
N TRP A 171 -11.77 -25.98 3.52
CA TRP A 171 -11.44 -26.82 2.37
C TRP A 171 -11.98 -28.24 2.60
N ASN A 172 -12.57 -28.85 1.56
CA ASN A 172 -13.04 -30.24 1.56
C ASN A 172 -14.27 -30.53 2.46
N TYR A 173 -15.34 -29.74 2.32
CA TYR A 173 -16.68 -30.22 2.68
C TYR A 173 -17.12 -31.28 1.69
N LYS A 174 -17.40 -32.50 2.16
CA LYS A 174 -17.69 -33.63 1.26
C LYS A 174 -19.12 -33.62 0.76
N ASP A 175 -20.05 -33.28 1.64
CA ASP A 175 -21.48 -33.38 1.41
C ASP A 175 -22.23 -32.18 2.00
N LEU A 176 -23.42 -31.91 1.45
CA LEU A 176 -24.33 -30.87 1.97
C LEU A 176 -24.70 -31.10 3.45
N ASN A 177 -24.78 -32.37 3.87
CA ASN A 177 -25.13 -32.74 5.24
C ASN A 177 -24.05 -32.29 6.25
N GLU A 178 -22.77 -32.29 5.86
CA GLU A 178 -21.67 -31.82 6.71
C GLU A 178 -21.75 -30.30 6.94
N VAL A 179 -22.13 -29.56 5.89
CA VAL A 179 -22.34 -28.11 5.96
C VAL A 179 -23.54 -27.79 6.86
N LYS A 180 -24.68 -28.48 6.66
CA LYS A 180 -25.88 -28.30 7.51
C LYS A 180 -25.60 -28.60 8.98
N ALA A 181 -24.95 -29.72 9.27
CA ALA A 181 -24.58 -30.07 10.65
C ALA A 181 -23.61 -29.06 11.28
N THR A 182 -22.74 -28.43 10.49
CA THR A 182 -21.86 -27.35 10.95
C THR A 182 -22.66 -26.11 11.34
N VAL A 183 -23.64 -25.73 10.52
CA VAL A 183 -24.54 -24.60 10.81
C VAL A 183 -25.38 -24.87 12.06
N GLU A 184 -25.97 -26.06 12.18
CA GLU A 184 -26.75 -26.47 13.36
C GLU A 184 -25.91 -26.42 14.65
N ARG A 185 -24.62 -26.82 14.57
CA ARG A 185 -23.68 -26.73 15.69
C ARG A 185 -23.46 -25.28 16.13
N GLN A 186 -23.29 -24.36 15.20
CA GLN A 186 -23.13 -22.92 15.52
C GLN A 186 -24.38 -22.37 16.22
N ILE A 187 -25.57 -22.73 15.72
CA ILE A 187 -26.85 -22.36 16.34
C ILE A 187 -26.94 -22.92 17.77
N LYS A 188 -26.62 -24.21 17.95
CA LYS A 188 -26.66 -24.87 19.26
C LYS A 188 -25.75 -24.19 20.30
N HIS A 189 -24.59 -23.70 19.87
CA HIS A 189 -23.64 -23.00 20.74
C HIS A 189 -23.83 -21.48 20.78
N GLN A 190 -24.91 -20.96 20.18
CA GLN A 190 -25.22 -19.53 20.16
C GLN A 190 -24.09 -18.65 19.60
N ILE A 191 -23.30 -19.20 18.68
CA ILE A 191 -22.24 -18.42 18.00
C ILE A 191 -22.90 -17.66 16.85
N PRO A 192 -22.77 -16.33 16.79
CA PRO A 192 -23.38 -15.53 15.74
C PRO A 192 -22.73 -15.83 14.39
N TYR A 193 -23.55 -16.13 13.39
CA TYR A 193 -23.15 -16.15 11.98
C TYR A 193 -24.22 -15.41 11.16
N VAL A 194 -23.81 -14.91 10.01
CA VAL A 194 -24.68 -14.13 9.13
C VAL A 194 -25.65 -15.07 8.44
N ARG A 195 -26.94 -14.92 8.73
CA ARG A 195 -28.01 -15.59 8.00
C ARG A 195 -28.51 -14.65 6.90
N PRO A 196 -28.47 -15.04 5.61
CA PRO A 196 -29.04 -14.22 4.53
C PRO A 196 -30.56 -14.01 4.64
N ASP A 197 -31.25 -14.84 5.44
CA ASP A 197 -32.70 -15.02 5.38
C ASP A 197 -33.49 -14.34 6.52
N CYS A 198 -32.91 -13.39 7.25
CA CYS A 198 -33.63 -12.66 8.31
C CYS A 198 -34.14 -11.31 7.78
N HIS A 199 -35.32 -11.31 7.16
CA HIS A 199 -36.22 -10.16 7.06
C HIS A 199 -37.37 -10.32 8.06
#